data_AF-A0AAJ3EBI2-F1
#
_entry.id   AF-A0AAJ3EBI2-F1
#
_cell.length_a   1.000
_cell.length_b   1.000
_cell.length_c   1.000
_cell.angle_alpha   90.00
_cell.angle_beta   90.00
_cell.angle_gamma   90.00
#
_symmetry.space_group_name_H-M   'P 1'
#
loop_
_entity.id
_entity.type
_entity.pdbx_description
1 polymer ?
#
loop_
_entity_poly.entity_id
_entity_poly.type
_entity_poly.pdbx_seq_one_letter_code
_entity_poly.pdbx_strand_id
1 'polypeptide(L)'
;MPSHTTRLSTRTSLYAGYASLVAFMLLIAAISLYALANSNKDFFLYVNGVDARTRMANTLNDAAAQRAIALRNIALNSNVTARGQQRGAIAVNEQMVTSSLAALRQAIDNHDDVSPKARELFSTIEQVESRYKPVAQTIAEHLFKGENDEALRMVSEQCTPLLAELTQAIGEYVRYTNQKADLQVSENDANYLSQRNLLLAITALAVLLAAVLGYVISRNLLRALGAEPSELNQLAQRVAQGDLRASERTIEPPQASIMAALLSMQENLRDMTKGINLSSQTVAESSQELSQSSLRNAESVAMAQCEVEQIVTAVHQMAATVQDVARNAESAASAASEADSAALCSQQKAKDAVNMIGELADTIEQSNMAMGRLKNETGNIGGVLEVIKSVADQTNLLALNAAIEAARAGEAGRGFAVVADEVRSLAQRTQKATSEIEGLIASLQNIADETSQHMQRCKRSSAQSVSGVSEAGDAVSTIVSMIERINGMNHQIAAAAEQQSTVAEQISRGIVTVSESAEQSAAAFRSAQRESEGLARTSVTLRENISRFQL
;
A
#
# COMPACT_ATOMS: atom_id res chain seq x y z
N MET A 1 2.80 46.99 -1.99
CA MET A 1 4.24 47.28 -1.93
C MET A 1 4.80 46.72 -0.64
N PRO A 2 5.60 45.64 -0.66
CA PRO A 2 6.23 45.13 0.54
C PRO A 2 7.48 45.95 0.84
N SER A 3 7.51 46.63 1.98
CA SER A 3 8.72 47.25 2.50
C SER A 3 9.72 46.14 2.82
N HIS A 4 10.72 45.96 1.96
CA HIS A 4 11.93 45.19 2.25
C HIS A 4 12.68 45.86 3.40
N THR A 5 12.24 45.60 4.63
CA THR A 5 13.12 45.70 5.79
C THR A 5 14.03 44.49 5.69
N THR A 6 15.27 44.72 5.27
CA THR A 6 16.35 43.74 5.34
C THR A 6 16.51 43.30 6.79
N ARG A 7 15.75 42.27 7.19
CA ARG A 7 15.91 41.62 8.48
C ARG A 7 17.28 40.95 8.45
N LEU A 8 18.25 41.61 9.07
CA LEU A 8 19.55 41.02 9.38
C LEU A 8 19.30 39.65 10.03
N SER A 9 20.03 38.62 9.58
CA SER A 9 19.98 37.32 10.23
C SER A 9 20.30 37.49 11.73
N THR A 10 19.69 36.68 12.59
CA THR A 10 19.92 36.70 14.05
C THR A 10 21.41 36.62 14.37
N ARG A 11 22.16 35.83 13.59
CA ARG A 11 23.61 35.74 13.63
C ARG A 11 24.28 37.10 13.37
N THR A 12 23.92 37.78 12.29
CA THR A 12 24.51 39.07 11.91
C THR A 12 24.20 40.16 12.95
N SER A 13 23.00 40.13 13.53
CA SER A 13 22.58 41.08 14.57
C SER A 13 23.35 40.88 15.88
N LEU A 14 23.59 39.63 16.28
CA LEU A 14 24.42 39.29 17.44
C LEU A 14 25.89 39.74 17.23
N TYR A 15 26.50 39.37 16.10
CA TYR A 15 27.88 39.78 15.81
C TYR A 15 28.04 41.30 15.72
N ALA A 16 27.10 42.01 15.10
CA ALA A 16 27.13 43.47 15.03
C ALA A 16 27.01 44.12 16.42
N GLY A 17 26.15 43.59 17.29
CA GLY A 17 26.01 44.06 18.67
C GLY A 17 27.28 43.88 19.50
N TYR A 18 27.88 42.69 19.46
CA TYR A 18 29.15 42.43 20.16
C TYR A 18 30.31 43.26 19.60
N ALA A 19 30.43 43.36 18.27
CA ALA A 19 31.47 44.17 17.64
C ALA A 19 31.37 45.66 18.03
N SER A 20 30.15 46.20 18.09
CA SER A 20 29.92 47.58 18.53
C SER A 20 30.34 47.79 19.98
N LEU A 21 30.01 46.87 20.89
CA LEU A 21 30.41 46.94 22.30
C LEU A 21 31.94 46.94 22.47
N VAL A 22 32.63 46.05 21.75
CA VAL A 22 34.10 45.98 21.77
C VAL A 22 34.73 47.28 21.24
N ALA A 23 34.19 47.84 20.15
CA ALA A 23 34.66 49.11 19.61
C ALA A 23 34.52 50.27 20.61
N PHE A 24 33.40 50.35 21.33
CA PHE A 24 33.22 51.36 22.39
C PHE A 24 34.18 51.17 23.56
N MET A 25 34.43 49.93 24.00
CA MET A 25 35.41 49.66 25.05
C MET A 25 36.82 50.11 24.66
N LEU A 26 37.25 49.82 23.43
CA LEU A 26 38.55 50.25 22.93
C LEU A 26 38.67 51.78 22.84
N LEU A 27 37.60 52.45 22.40
CA LEU A 27 37.55 53.91 22.33
C LEU A 27 37.67 54.54 23.73
N ILE A 28 36.91 54.06 24.71
CA ILE A 28 36.96 54.55 26.09
C ILE A 28 38.34 54.33 26.70
N ALA A 29 38.94 53.14 26.48
CA ALA A 29 40.29 52.83 26.95
C ALA A 29 41.35 53.77 26.36
N ALA A 30 41.30 54.05 25.05
CA ALA A 30 42.22 54.96 24.38
C ALA A 30 42.13 56.39 24.92
N ILE A 31 40.91 56.92 25.10
CA ILE A 31 40.69 58.28 25.63
C ILE A 31 41.13 58.36 27.10
N SER A 32 40.87 57.32 27.89
CA SER A 32 41.26 57.27 29.31
C SER A 32 42.79 57.28 29.47
N LEU A 33 43.51 56.51 28.64
CA LEU A 33 44.97 56.50 28.63
C LEU A 33 45.54 57.86 28.21
N TYR A 34 44.92 58.52 27.22
CA TYR A 34 45.34 59.86 26.79
C TYR A 34 45.17 60.92 27.88
N ALA A 35 44.01 60.95 28.54
CA ALA A 35 43.73 61.87 29.65
C ALA A 35 44.70 61.65 30.83
N LEU A 36 44.96 60.38 31.18
CA LEU A 36 45.90 60.04 32.26
C LEU A 36 47.34 60.45 31.93
N ALA A 37 47.80 60.24 30.70
CA ALA A 37 49.13 60.64 30.27
C ALA A 37 49.33 62.17 30.33
N ASN A 38 48.31 62.94 29.95
CA ASN A 38 48.38 64.41 30.03
C ASN A 38 48.42 64.90 31.47
N SER A 39 47.53 64.38 32.33
CA SER A 39 47.51 64.74 33.76
C SER A 39 48.84 64.43 34.47
N ASN A 40 49.47 63.30 34.14
CA ASN A 40 50.78 62.94 34.69
C ASN A 40 51.90 63.91 34.23
N LYS A 41 51.84 64.39 32.98
CA LYS A 41 52.79 65.38 32.46
C LYS A 41 52.66 66.72 33.18
N ASP A 42 51.44 67.19 33.38
CA ASP A 42 51.16 68.47 34.04
C ASP A 42 51.61 68.45 35.51
N PHE A 43 51.38 67.33 36.21
CA PHE A 43 51.88 67.11 37.57
C PHE A 43 53.41 67.13 37.65
N PHE A 44 54.09 66.46 36.71
CA PHE A 44 55.55 66.41 36.66
C PHE A 44 56.18 67.81 36.49
N LEU A 45 55.59 68.66 35.64
CA LEU A 45 56.05 70.03 35.41
C LEU A 45 55.88 70.93 36.64
N TYR A 46 54.81 70.75 37.41
CA TYR A 46 54.60 71.51 38.65
C TYR A 46 55.67 71.18 39.71
N VAL A 47 55.83 69.89 40.06
CA VAL A 47 56.68 69.44 41.18
C VAL A 47 58.17 69.69 40.91
N ASN A 48 58.63 69.38 39.70
CA ASN A 48 60.05 69.48 39.33
C ASN A 48 60.41 70.81 38.66
N GLY A 49 59.42 71.65 38.33
CA GLY A 49 59.61 72.96 37.71
C GLY A 49 59.47 74.10 38.71
N VAL A 50 58.32 74.77 38.67
CA VAL A 50 58.10 76.03 39.39
C VAL A 50 58.23 75.89 40.91
N ASP A 51 57.70 74.82 41.50
CA ASP A 51 57.71 74.59 42.95
C ASP A 51 59.13 74.28 43.47
N ALA A 52 59.89 73.48 42.72
CA ALA A 52 61.30 73.21 43.01
C ALA A 52 62.14 74.51 43.03
N ARG A 53 61.95 75.39 42.04
CA ARG A 53 62.64 76.68 41.97
C ARG A 53 62.25 77.64 43.09
N THR A 54 60.98 77.68 43.49
CA THR A 54 60.54 78.45 44.66
C THR A 54 61.26 77.99 45.91
N ARG A 55 61.34 76.67 46.16
CA ARG A 55 62.07 76.13 47.31
C ARG A 55 63.56 76.51 47.30
N MET A 56 64.21 76.40 46.14
CA MET A 56 65.62 76.79 45.99
C MET A 56 65.85 78.28 46.28
N ALA A 57 64.96 79.16 45.81
CA ALA A 57 65.05 80.60 46.10
C ALA A 57 64.84 80.92 47.58
N ASN A 58 63.92 80.24 48.27
CA ASN A 58 63.79 80.37 49.72
C ASN A 58 65.06 79.93 50.46
N THR A 59 65.68 78.82 50.04
CA THR A 59 66.96 78.36 50.63
C THR A 59 68.09 79.38 50.41
N LEU A 60 68.14 80.03 49.25
CA LEU A 60 69.08 81.12 48.99
C LEU A 60 68.83 82.33 49.91
N ASN A 61 67.56 82.70 50.11
CA ASN A 61 67.19 83.80 51.02
C ASN A 61 67.66 83.51 52.46
N ASP A 62 67.42 82.30 52.93
CA ASP A 62 67.84 81.85 54.27
C ASP A 62 69.36 81.87 54.41
N ALA A 63 70.10 81.41 53.38
CA ALA A 63 71.55 81.44 53.37
C ALA A 63 72.11 82.87 53.41
N ALA A 64 71.52 83.80 52.65
CA ALA A 64 71.92 85.21 52.66
C ALA A 64 71.69 85.87 54.02
N ALA A 65 70.54 85.59 54.66
CA ALA A 65 70.24 86.05 56.01
C ALA A 65 71.22 85.49 57.05
N GLN A 66 71.55 84.20 56.98
CA GLN A 66 72.53 83.57 57.88
C GLN A 66 73.93 84.18 57.74
N ARG A 67 74.36 84.52 56.51
CA ARG A 67 75.64 85.23 56.29
C ARG A 67 75.65 86.58 57.00
N ALA A 68 74.58 87.36 56.87
CA ALA A 68 74.46 88.64 57.54
C ALA A 68 74.44 88.53 59.06
N ILE A 69 73.70 87.55 59.60
CA ILE A 69 73.64 87.25 61.04
C ILE A 69 75.04 86.89 61.57
N ALA A 70 75.80 86.06 60.84
CA ALA A 70 77.16 85.71 61.21
C ALA A 70 78.08 86.93 61.29
N LEU A 71 78.02 87.83 60.30
CA LEU A 71 78.79 89.09 60.31
C LEU A 71 78.42 89.97 61.51
N ARG A 72 77.11 90.13 61.77
CA ARG A 72 76.61 90.90 62.92
C ARG A 72 77.08 90.31 64.25
N ASN A 73 77.03 88.99 64.40
CA ASN A 73 77.44 88.31 65.63
C ASN A 73 78.94 88.52 65.93
N ILE A 74 79.79 88.59 64.90
CA ILE A 74 81.22 88.89 65.05
C ILE A 74 81.41 90.36 65.43
N ALA A 75 80.68 91.29 64.80
CA ALA A 75 80.77 92.72 65.10
C ALA A 75 80.43 93.05 66.56
N LEU A 76 79.48 92.33 67.16
CA LEU A 76 79.06 92.53 68.56
C LEU A 76 80.03 91.91 69.59
N ASN A 77 80.98 91.07 69.18
CA ASN A 77 81.89 90.39 70.11
C ASN A 77 83.20 91.18 70.27
N SER A 78 83.46 91.70 71.47
CA SER A 78 84.63 92.54 71.79
C SER A 78 85.93 91.77 72.03
N ASN A 79 85.89 90.43 72.09
CA ASN A 79 87.08 89.60 72.30
C ASN A 79 87.71 89.17 70.96
N VAL A 80 88.87 89.72 70.62
CA VAL A 80 89.59 89.46 69.36
C VAL A 80 89.99 87.97 69.21
N THR A 81 90.33 87.29 70.29
CA THR A 81 90.71 85.86 70.26
C THR A 81 89.51 84.96 69.94
N ALA A 82 88.30 85.35 70.37
CA ALA A 82 87.06 84.64 70.05
C ALA A 82 86.63 84.82 68.57
N ARG A 83 87.02 85.93 67.92
CA ARG A 83 86.72 86.19 66.49
C ARG A 83 87.44 85.23 65.56
N GLY A 84 88.64 84.78 65.92
CA GLY A 84 89.41 83.80 65.13
C GLY A 84 88.67 82.48 64.93
N GLN A 85 87.91 82.02 65.94
CA GLN A 85 87.08 80.81 65.84
C GLN A 85 85.83 81.01 64.95
N GLN A 86 85.32 82.24 64.81
CA GLN A 86 84.13 82.53 64.00
C GLN A 86 84.42 82.68 62.50
N ARG A 87 85.69 82.65 62.08
CA ARG A 87 86.10 82.75 60.67
C ARG A 87 85.57 81.59 59.80
N GLY A 88 85.50 80.39 60.36
CA GLY A 88 84.93 79.23 59.67
C GLY A 88 83.42 79.37 59.39
N ALA A 89 82.67 80.03 60.29
CA ALA A 89 81.22 80.17 60.15
C ALA A 89 80.81 81.12 59.00
N ILE A 90 81.54 82.23 58.79
CA ILE A 90 81.31 83.10 57.63
C ILE A 90 81.58 82.35 56.32
N ALA A 91 82.69 81.60 56.25
CA ALA A 91 83.05 80.85 55.05
C ALA A 91 81.99 79.79 54.70
N VAL A 92 81.44 79.09 55.69
CA VAL A 92 80.34 78.13 55.49
C VAL A 92 79.09 78.84 54.96
N ASN A 93 78.67 79.95 55.57
CA ASN A 93 77.48 80.68 55.13
C ASN A 93 77.66 81.28 53.72
N GLU A 94 78.86 81.74 53.38
CA GLU A 94 79.15 82.22 52.04
C GLU A 94 79.16 81.09 51.00
N GLN A 95 79.65 79.91 51.38
CA GLN A 95 79.56 78.72 50.53
C GLN A 95 78.11 78.27 50.33
N MET A 96 77.25 78.37 51.36
CA MET A 96 75.81 78.09 51.24
C MET A 96 75.11 79.05 50.30
N VAL A 97 75.42 80.35 50.34
CA VAL A 97 74.87 81.33 49.38
C VAL A 97 75.34 80.98 47.97
N THR A 98 76.63 80.68 47.80
CA THR A 98 77.21 80.35 46.49
C THR A 98 76.59 79.07 45.91
N SER A 99 76.42 78.01 46.71
CA SER A 99 75.82 76.74 46.26
C SER A 99 74.32 76.87 45.99
N SER A 100 73.59 77.63 46.82
CA SER A 100 72.15 77.84 46.63
C SER A 100 71.87 78.69 45.38
N LEU A 101 72.70 79.71 45.12
CA LEU A 101 72.62 80.52 43.90
C LEU A 101 72.93 79.66 42.66
N ALA A 102 73.95 78.80 42.73
CA ALA A 102 74.29 77.88 41.64
C ALA A 102 73.21 76.82 41.38
N ALA A 103 72.59 76.27 42.43
CA ALA A 103 71.49 75.33 42.29
C ALA A 103 70.25 75.98 41.65
N LEU A 104 69.91 77.21 42.08
CA LEU A 104 68.82 77.97 41.48
C LEU A 104 69.12 78.32 40.01
N ARG A 105 70.36 78.69 39.69
CA ARG A 105 70.82 78.92 38.31
C ARG A 105 70.64 77.69 37.45
N GLN A 106 71.11 76.53 37.92
CA GLN A 106 70.98 75.27 37.21
C GLN A 106 69.51 74.90 36.94
N ALA A 107 68.62 75.14 37.91
CA ALA A 107 67.19 74.90 37.73
C ALA A 107 66.51 75.89 36.78
N ILE A 108 67.09 77.07 36.56
CA ILE A 108 66.63 78.08 35.61
C ILE A 108 67.13 77.79 34.19
N ASP A 109 68.35 77.29 34.06
CA ASP A 109 68.98 76.99 32.77
C ASP A 109 68.46 75.67 32.18
N ASN A 110 68.16 74.67 33.03
CA ASN A 110 67.83 73.31 32.59
C ASN A 110 66.34 73.06 32.29
N HIS A 111 65.47 74.05 32.48
CA HIS A 111 64.03 73.85 32.31
C HIS A 111 63.40 74.86 31.34
N ASP A 112 62.66 74.35 30.36
CA ASP A 112 61.96 75.15 29.34
C ASP A 112 60.73 75.89 29.89
N ASP A 113 60.24 75.51 31.07
CA ASP A 113 59.06 76.11 31.70
C ASP A 113 59.36 77.44 32.42
N VAL A 114 60.61 77.90 32.39
CA VAL A 114 61.04 79.14 33.04
C VAL A 114 60.65 80.35 32.18
N SER A 115 59.84 81.25 32.74
CA SER A 115 59.38 82.42 32.00
C SER A 115 60.49 83.48 31.87
N PRO A 116 60.43 84.36 30.85
CA PRO A 116 61.36 85.48 30.70
C PRO A 116 61.47 86.33 31.97
N LYS A 117 60.34 86.59 32.65
CA LYS A 117 60.29 87.35 33.90
C LYS A 117 60.97 86.64 35.08
N ALA A 118 60.89 85.31 35.17
CA ALA A 118 61.64 84.56 36.18
C ALA A 118 63.15 84.66 35.95
N ARG A 119 63.61 84.56 34.70
CA ARG A 119 65.02 84.73 34.33
C ARG A 119 65.52 86.14 34.66
N GLU A 120 64.71 87.15 34.37
CA GLU A 120 64.99 88.55 34.69
C GLU A 120 65.16 88.76 36.21
N LEU A 121 64.18 88.34 37.02
CA LEU A 121 64.24 88.45 38.48
C LEU A 121 65.44 87.70 39.08
N PHE A 122 65.78 86.53 38.54
CA PHE A 122 66.98 85.82 38.95
C PHE A 122 68.27 86.56 38.58
N SER A 123 68.33 87.17 37.39
CA SER A 123 69.47 88.00 37.00
C SER A 123 69.66 89.19 37.96
N THR A 124 68.57 89.79 38.45
CA THR A 124 68.63 90.82 39.50
C THR A 124 69.24 90.27 40.79
N ILE A 125 68.84 89.07 41.24
CA ILE A 125 69.44 88.41 42.40
C ILE A 125 70.95 88.22 42.21
N GLU A 126 71.39 87.73 41.05
CA GLU A 126 72.82 87.56 40.74
C GLU A 126 73.58 88.89 40.76
N GLN A 127 73.01 89.95 40.19
CA GLN A 127 73.62 91.28 40.16
C GLN A 127 73.78 91.86 41.57
N VAL A 128 72.74 91.78 42.41
CA VAL A 128 72.80 92.28 43.78
C VAL A 128 73.79 91.47 44.61
N GLU A 129 73.78 90.14 44.48
CA GLU A 129 74.73 89.27 45.19
C GLU A 129 76.18 89.54 44.78
N SER A 130 76.44 89.85 43.50
CA SER A 130 77.79 90.21 43.02
C SER A 130 78.34 91.48 43.67
N ARG A 131 77.47 92.42 44.08
CA ARG A 131 77.81 93.64 44.83
C ARG A 131 77.87 93.37 46.33
N TYR A 132 76.98 92.52 46.85
CA TYR A 132 76.87 92.24 48.28
C TYR A 132 78.01 91.37 48.80
N LYS A 133 78.42 90.34 48.05
CA LYS A 133 79.50 89.42 48.42
C LYS A 133 80.83 90.10 48.78
N PRO A 134 81.43 90.96 47.93
CA PRO A 134 82.71 91.59 48.27
C PRO A 134 82.59 92.49 49.50
N VAL A 135 81.47 93.21 49.66
CA VAL A 135 81.22 94.04 50.86
C VAL A 135 81.17 93.17 52.12
N ALA A 136 80.46 92.04 52.08
CA ALA A 136 80.40 91.08 53.18
C ALA A 136 81.79 90.53 53.54
N GLN A 137 82.63 90.22 52.54
CA GLN A 137 84.00 89.75 52.74
C GLN A 137 84.91 90.83 53.35
N THR A 138 84.86 92.05 52.83
CA THR A 138 85.67 93.17 53.35
C THR A 138 85.28 93.51 54.79
N ILE A 139 83.99 93.46 55.13
CA ILE A 139 83.52 93.61 56.51
C ILE A 139 84.10 92.50 57.40
N ALA A 140 84.07 91.25 56.94
CA ALA A 140 84.67 90.15 57.68
C ALA A 140 86.16 90.40 57.93
N GLU A 141 86.91 90.86 56.93
CA GLU A 141 88.33 91.18 57.06
C GLU A 141 88.62 92.29 58.07
N HIS A 142 87.90 93.42 58.03
CA HIS A 142 88.03 94.49 59.02
C HIS A 142 87.70 93.99 60.44
N LEU A 143 86.65 93.18 60.58
CA LEU A 143 86.29 92.57 61.87
C LEU A 143 87.39 91.65 62.41
N PHE A 144 88.10 90.91 61.55
CA PHE A 144 89.24 90.08 61.96
C PHE A 144 90.50 90.87 62.30
N LYS A 145 90.70 92.03 61.67
CA LYS A 145 91.82 92.95 61.99
C LYS A 145 91.59 93.76 63.27
N GLY A 146 90.37 93.72 63.83
CA GLY A 146 89.99 94.46 65.04
C GLY A 146 89.50 95.89 64.74
N GLU A 147 89.34 96.25 63.47
CA GLU A 147 88.92 97.57 62.97
C GLU A 147 87.39 97.72 63.05
N ASN A 148 86.85 97.70 64.27
CA ASN A 148 85.40 97.62 64.51
C ASN A 148 84.61 98.82 64.01
N ASP A 149 85.14 100.02 64.18
CA ASP A 149 84.43 101.23 63.82
C ASP A 149 84.21 101.28 62.30
N GLU A 150 85.22 100.91 61.52
CA GLU A 150 85.12 100.86 60.06
C GLU A 150 84.22 99.70 59.59
N ALA A 151 84.31 98.53 60.23
CA ALA A 151 83.42 97.42 59.94
C ALA A 151 81.94 97.75 60.24
N LEU A 152 81.64 98.38 61.37
CA LEU A 152 80.28 98.81 61.74
C LEU A 152 79.75 99.89 60.78
N ARG A 153 80.61 100.81 60.36
CA ARG A 153 80.28 101.81 59.34
C ARG A 153 79.91 101.16 58.02
N MET A 154 80.72 100.22 57.52
CA MET A 154 80.44 99.45 56.31
C MET A 154 79.18 98.58 56.44
N VAL A 155 78.89 98.04 57.64
CA VAL A 155 77.65 97.31 57.88
C VAL A 155 76.45 98.22 57.68
N SER A 156 76.44 99.39 58.31
CA SER A 156 75.32 100.34 58.24
C SER A 156 75.17 100.99 56.86
N GLU A 157 76.27 101.42 56.25
CA GLU A 157 76.24 102.17 54.98
C GLU A 157 76.14 101.29 53.73
N GLN A 158 76.65 100.05 53.76
CA GLN A 158 76.75 99.20 52.57
C GLN A 158 76.07 97.84 52.75
N CYS A 159 76.36 97.10 53.83
CA CYS A 159 75.86 95.73 54.03
C CYS A 159 74.34 95.68 54.20
N THR A 160 73.79 96.50 55.10
CA THR A 160 72.35 96.54 55.38
C THR A 160 71.52 96.91 54.14
N PRO A 161 71.85 97.97 53.36
CA PRO A 161 71.08 98.27 52.15
C PRO A 161 71.22 97.18 51.07
N LEU A 162 72.42 96.61 50.87
CA LEU A 162 72.62 95.52 49.89
C LEU A 162 71.91 94.21 50.29
N LEU A 163 71.87 93.88 51.58
CA LEU A 163 71.11 92.73 52.08
C LEU A 163 69.60 92.96 51.91
N ALA A 164 69.11 94.17 52.17
CA ALA A 164 67.71 94.52 51.93
C ALA A 164 67.37 94.42 50.43
N GLU A 165 68.25 94.92 49.55
CA GLU A 165 68.12 94.79 48.10
C GLU A 165 68.10 93.31 47.66
N LEU A 166 68.97 92.47 48.24
CA LEU A 166 69.05 91.04 47.90
C LEU A 166 67.82 90.27 48.38
N THR A 167 67.42 90.47 49.63
CA THR A 167 66.23 89.82 50.20
C THR A 167 64.95 90.28 49.51
N GLN A 168 64.88 91.54 49.07
CA GLN A 168 63.80 92.03 48.21
C GLN A 168 63.80 91.34 46.84
N ALA A 169 64.94 91.27 46.15
CA ALA A 169 65.04 90.62 44.84
C ALA A 169 64.66 89.13 44.91
N ILE A 170 65.12 88.41 45.94
CA ILE A 170 64.73 87.01 46.17
C ILE A 170 63.24 86.91 46.50
N GLY A 171 62.71 87.80 47.33
CA GLY A 171 61.28 87.85 47.67
C GLY A 171 60.38 88.11 46.46
N GLU A 172 60.80 88.96 45.52
CA GLU A 172 60.09 89.21 44.26
C GLU A 172 60.10 87.98 43.34
N TYR A 173 61.23 87.28 43.24
CA TYR A 173 61.33 86.01 42.52
C TYR A 173 60.38 84.95 43.10
N VAL A 174 60.42 84.73 44.43
CA VAL A 174 59.57 83.76 45.13
C VAL A 174 58.09 84.10 44.97
N ARG A 175 57.70 85.38 45.08
CA ARG A 175 56.31 85.80 44.89
C ARG A 175 55.83 85.51 43.47
N TYR A 176 56.66 85.79 42.47
CA TYR A 176 56.33 85.52 41.08
C TYR A 176 56.21 84.02 40.78
N THR A 177 57.14 83.20 41.28
CA THR A 177 57.07 81.74 41.08
C THR A 177 55.88 81.12 41.81
N ASN A 178 55.53 81.58 43.01
CA ASN A 178 54.31 81.15 43.71
C ASN A 178 53.04 81.50 42.92
N GLN A 179 52.92 82.74 42.42
CA GLN A 179 51.77 83.13 41.60
C GLN A 179 51.65 82.27 40.33
N LYS A 180 52.78 81.92 39.71
CA LYS A 180 52.79 81.05 38.52
C LYS A 180 52.39 79.61 38.88
N ALA A 181 52.81 79.11 40.04
CA ALA A 181 52.43 77.79 40.54
C ALA A 181 50.91 77.70 40.78
N ASP A 182 50.32 78.73 41.41
CA ASP A 182 48.87 78.80 41.66
C ASP A 182 48.05 78.82 40.36
N LEU A 183 48.53 79.56 39.34
CA LEU A 183 47.89 79.58 38.03
C LEU A 183 47.92 78.21 37.34
N GLN A 184 49.05 77.50 37.41
CA GLN A 184 49.16 76.15 36.85
C GLN A 184 48.22 75.15 37.54
N VAL A 185 48.06 75.24 38.86
CA VAL A 185 47.10 74.40 39.59
C VAL A 185 45.66 74.68 39.13
N SER A 186 45.27 75.94 39.00
CA SER A 186 43.92 76.32 38.56
C SER A 186 43.61 75.89 37.12
N GLU A 187 44.58 75.95 36.20
CA GLU A 187 44.41 75.48 34.82
C GLU A 187 44.26 73.95 34.76
N ASN A 188 45.04 73.23 35.57
CA ASN A 188 44.98 71.77 35.64
C ASN A 188 43.65 71.26 36.21
N ASP A 189 43.08 71.94 37.21
CA ASP A 189 41.77 71.60 37.78
C ASP A 189 40.64 71.76 36.76
N ALA A 190 40.65 72.83 35.96
CA ALA A 190 39.66 73.06 34.92
C ALA A 190 39.71 71.99 33.82
N ASN A 191 40.92 71.60 33.40
CA ASN A 191 41.14 70.56 32.40
C ASN A 191 40.70 69.17 32.91
N TYR A 192 40.94 68.87 34.18
CA TYR A 192 40.51 67.61 34.80
C TYR A 192 38.98 67.43 34.78
N LEU A 193 38.23 68.47 35.13
CA LEU A 193 36.76 68.42 35.14
C LEU A 193 36.18 68.19 33.74
N SER A 194 36.74 68.84 32.72
CA SER A 194 36.32 68.66 31.32
C SER A 194 36.58 67.23 30.84
N GLN A 195 37.78 66.69 31.09
CA GLN A 195 38.15 65.32 30.72
C GLN A 195 37.28 64.27 31.43
N ARG A 196 37.00 64.46 32.73
CA ARG A 196 36.12 63.57 33.51
C ARG A 196 34.69 63.55 32.94
N ASN A 197 34.12 64.71 32.64
CA ASN A 197 32.74 64.79 32.14
C ASN A 197 32.60 64.19 30.73
N LEU A 198 33.61 64.35 29.87
CA LEU A 198 33.65 63.72 28.55
C LEU A 198 33.65 62.18 28.67
N LEU A 199 34.47 61.63 29.58
CA LEU A 199 34.51 60.19 29.84
C LEU A 199 33.17 59.63 30.37
N LEU A 200 32.51 60.36 31.28
CA LEU A 200 31.19 59.98 31.79
C LEU A 200 30.12 59.97 30.69
N ALA A 201 30.10 60.98 29.82
CA ALA A 201 29.13 61.09 28.74
C ALA A 201 29.25 59.93 27.72
N ILE A 202 30.48 59.58 27.31
CA ILE A 202 30.74 58.47 26.39
C ILE A 202 30.34 57.12 27.03
N THR A 203 30.64 56.94 28.31
CA THR A 203 30.28 55.71 29.04
C THR A 203 28.76 55.54 29.14
N ALA A 204 28.03 56.61 29.47
CA ALA A 204 26.57 56.58 29.55
C ALA A 204 25.92 56.25 28.19
N LEU A 205 26.45 56.81 27.10
CA LEU A 205 25.97 56.53 25.75
C LEU A 205 26.19 55.05 25.35
N ALA A 206 27.36 54.49 25.69
CA ALA A 206 27.67 53.09 25.41
C ALA A 206 26.72 52.13 26.14
N VAL A 207 26.39 52.40 27.42
CA VAL A 207 25.44 51.59 28.21
C VAL A 207 24.03 51.66 27.62
N LEU A 208 23.57 52.86 27.23
CA LEU A 208 22.24 53.03 26.64
C LEU A 208 22.10 52.28 25.32
N LEU A 209 23.10 52.36 24.44
CA LEU A 209 23.12 51.62 23.18
C LEU A 209 23.10 50.10 23.41
N ALA A 210 23.86 49.61 24.40
CA ALA A 210 23.88 48.20 24.78
C ALA A 210 22.50 47.70 25.23
N ALA A 211 21.80 48.47 26.06
CA ALA A 211 20.46 48.14 26.54
C ALA A 211 19.42 48.09 25.39
N VAL A 212 19.46 49.08 24.48
CA VAL A 212 18.56 49.13 23.32
C VAL A 212 18.80 47.95 22.38
N LEU A 213 20.06 47.66 22.05
CA LEU A 213 20.43 46.51 21.22
C LEU A 213 20.00 45.19 21.86
N GLY A 214 20.25 45.01 23.16
CA GLY A 214 19.82 43.83 23.91
C GLY A 214 18.30 43.63 23.88
N TYR A 215 17.53 44.70 24.07
CA TYR A 215 16.07 44.65 24.00
C TYR A 215 15.55 44.27 22.60
N VAL A 216 16.09 44.87 21.53
CA VAL A 216 15.68 44.60 20.15
C VAL A 216 16.01 43.16 19.75
N ILE A 217 17.20 42.67 20.10
CA ILE A 217 17.64 41.30 19.80
C ILE A 217 16.74 40.29 20.53
N SER A 218 16.52 40.48 21.83
CA SER A 218 15.67 39.61 22.65
C SER A 218 14.23 39.55 22.11
N ARG A 219 13.63 40.72 21.81
CA ARG A 219 12.26 40.81 21.27
C ARG A 219 12.12 40.11 19.92
N ASN A 220 13.09 40.26 19.02
CA ASN A 220 13.05 39.65 17.70
C ASN A 220 13.25 38.13 17.76
N LEU A 221 14.15 37.65 18.62
CA LEU A 221 14.36 36.22 18.87
C LEU A 221 13.09 35.57 19.44
N LEU A 222 12.50 36.14 20.48
CA LEU A 222 11.29 35.60 21.10
C LEU A 222 10.10 35.59 20.13
N ARG A 223 9.96 36.60 19.26
CA ARG A 223 8.94 36.59 18.20
C ARG A 223 9.18 35.52 17.13
N ALA A 224 10.42 35.29 16.71
CA ALA A 224 10.76 34.28 15.72
C ALA A 224 10.63 32.85 16.27
N LEU A 225 10.95 32.67 17.55
CA LEU A 225 10.79 31.40 18.26
C LEU A 225 9.31 31.13 18.61
N GLY A 226 8.55 32.18 18.91
CA GLY A 226 7.12 32.11 19.27
C GLY A 226 6.85 31.63 20.70
N ALA A 227 7.91 31.31 21.45
CA ALA A 227 7.92 30.85 22.83
C ALA A 227 9.34 30.94 23.40
N GLU A 228 9.51 30.63 24.69
CA GLU A 228 10.84 30.44 25.26
C GLU A 228 11.55 29.20 24.66
N PRO A 229 12.88 29.23 24.52
CA PRO A 229 13.65 28.07 24.02
C PRO A 229 13.43 26.78 24.82
N SER A 230 13.19 26.90 26.12
CA SER A 230 12.86 25.79 27.03
C SER A 230 11.56 25.08 26.61
N GLU A 231 10.51 25.84 26.32
CA GLU A 231 9.21 25.30 25.89
C GLU A 231 9.27 24.63 24.51
N LEU A 232 10.03 25.22 23.59
CA LEU A 232 10.30 24.62 22.26
C LEU A 232 10.97 23.25 22.40
N ASN A 233 12.01 23.17 23.24
CA ASN A 233 12.72 21.93 23.48
C ASN A 233 11.83 20.87 24.16
N GLN A 234 11.00 21.29 25.12
CA GLN A 234 10.05 20.38 25.77
C GLN A 234 9.01 19.82 24.79
N LEU A 235 8.43 20.66 23.92
CA LEU A 235 7.50 20.18 22.89
C LEU A 235 8.19 19.24 21.91
N ALA A 236 9.38 19.61 21.42
CA ALA A 236 10.15 18.75 20.52
C ALA A 236 10.51 17.39 21.14
N GLN A 237 10.92 17.36 22.41
CA GLN A 237 11.21 16.13 23.15
C GLN A 237 9.95 15.28 23.36
N ARG A 238 8.82 15.88 23.72
CA ARG A 238 7.53 15.16 23.84
C ARG A 238 7.15 14.50 22.52
N VAL A 239 7.17 15.24 21.41
CA VAL A 239 6.85 14.70 20.08
C VAL A 239 7.83 13.60 19.69
N ALA A 240 9.13 13.76 19.96
CA ALA A 240 10.14 12.74 19.67
C ALA A 240 9.98 11.45 20.51
N GLN A 241 9.44 11.57 21.73
CA GLN A 241 9.09 10.43 22.59
C GLN A 241 7.73 9.80 22.24
N GLY A 242 7.03 10.35 21.24
CA GLY A 242 5.72 9.88 20.80
C GLY A 242 4.54 10.45 21.58
N ASP A 243 4.73 11.45 22.44
CA ASP A 243 3.63 12.15 23.12
C ASP A 243 3.03 13.23 22.19
N LEU A 244 1.90 12.88 21.58
CA LEU A 244 1.13 13.69 20.63
C LEU A 244 -0.14 14.29 21.24
N ARG A 245 -0.28 14.22 22.57
CA ARG A 245 -1.42 14.84 23.28
C ARG A 245 -1.44 16.34 23.02
N ALA A 246 -2.64 16.89 22.83
CA ALA A 246 -2.82 18.31 22.58
C ALA A 246 -2.13 19.15 23.68
N SER A 247 -1.31 20.11 23.30
CA SER A 247 -0.71 21.03 24.25
C SER A 247 -1.76 22.07 24.67
N GLU A 248 -2.20 22.05 25.91
CA GLU A 248 -3.01 23.13 26.47
C GLU A 248 -2.16 24.40 26.54
N ARG A 249 -2.40 25.34 25.63
CA ARG A 249 -1.76 26.65 25.61
C ARG A 249 -2.81 27.76 25.65
N THR A 250 -2.55 28.75 26.50
CA THR A 250 -3.41 29.92 26.69
C THR A 250 -3.17 31.00 25.62
N ILE A 251 -2.04 30.97 24.92
CA ILE A 251 -1.64 31.99 23.93
C ILE A 251 -1.19 31.31 22.63
N GLU A 252 -1.77 31.71 21.52
CA GLU A 252 -1.37 31.23 20.19
C GLU A 252 -0.01 31.80 19.78
N PRO A 253 0.93 30.95 19.32
CA PRO A 253 2.21 31.41 18.83
C PRO A 253 2.05 32.14 17.48
N PRO A 254 2.96 33.08 17.14
CA PRO A 254 2.97 33.70 15.81
C PRO A 254 3.05 32.66 14.69
N GLN A 255 2.25 32.81 13.63
CA GLN A 255 2.14 31.81 12.54
C GLN A 255 3.47 31.49 11.83
N ALA A 256 4.42 32.43 11.80
CA ALA A 256 5.75 32.23 11.20
C ALA A 256 6.83 31.78 12.21
N SER A 257 6.42 31.33 13.40
CA SER A 257 7.33 30.89 14.45
C SER A 257 7.62 29.39 14.41
N ILE A 258 8.75 28.99 14.97
CA ILE A 258 9.12 27.56 15.10
C ILE A 258 8.10 26.82 15.97
N MET A 259 7.55 27.46 17.00
CA MET A 259 6.53 26.86 17.86
C MET A 259 5.26 26.50 17.07
N ALA A 260 4.77 27.41 16.22
CA ALA A 260 3.61 27.13 15.36
C ALA A 260 3.88 25.94 14.41
N ALA A 261 5.08 25.87 13.83
CA ALA A 261 5.49 24.74 12.99
C ALA A 261 5.56 23.41 13.75
N LEU A 262 6.06 23.40 14.99
CA LEU A 262 6.09 22.20 15.84
C LEU A 262 4.69 21.72 16.23
N LEU A 263 3.77 22.65 16.54
CA LEU A 263 2.37 22.30 16.84
C LEU A 263 1.67 21.72 15.61
N SER A 264 1.86 22.32 14.44
CA SER A 264 1.30 21.78 13.20
C SER A 264 1.89 20.41 12.86
N MET A 265 3.20 20.20 13.10
CA MET A 265 3.82 18.87 12.97
C MET A 265 3.21 17.86 13.94
N GLN A 266 2.99 18.25 15.21
CA GLN A 266 2.35 17.40 16.21
C GLN A 266 0.93 17.01 15.78
N GLU A 267 0.12 17.96 15.31
CA GLU A 267 -1.24 17.73 14.84
C GLU A 267 -1.27 16.78 13.63
N ASN A 268 -0.44 17.03 12.61
CA ASN A 268 -0.32 16.15 11.45
C ASN A 268 0.11 14.72 11.84
N LEU A 269 1.08 14.57 12.75
CA LEU A 269 1.48 13.28 13.27
C LEU A 269 0.35 12.60 14.07
N ARG A 270 -0.43 13.36 14.83
CA ARG A 270 -1.58 12.87 15.59
C ARG A 270 -2.65 12.32 14.66
N ASP A 271 -2.99 13.06 13.61
CA ASP A 271 -4.00 12.66 12.64
C ASP A 271 -3.54 11.49 11.77
N MET A 272 -2.26 11.46 11.37
CA MET A 272 -1.67 10.32 10.70
C MET A 272 -1.73 9.05 11.57
N THR A 273 -1.34 9.16 12.85
CA THR A 273 -1.41 8.06 13.83
C THR A 273 -2.84 7.54 13.99
N LYS A 274 -3.84 8.42 14.10
CA LYS A 274 -5.27 8.05 14.11
C LYS A 274 -5.70 7.35 12.82
N GLY A 275 -5.34 7.91 11.66
CA GLY A 275 -5.68 7.36 10.36
C GLY A 275 -5.09 5.97 10.12
N ILE A 276 -3.83 5.74 10.53
CA ILE A 276 -3.21 4.42 10.44
C ILE A 276 -3.85 3.43 11.43
N ASN A 277 -4.19 3.85 12.65
CA ASN A 277 -4.88 2.97 13.62
C ASN A 277 -6.25 2.52 13.08
N LEU A 278 -7.05 3.45 12.54
CA LEU A 278 -8.34 3.14 11.92
C LEU A 278 -8.17 2.21 10.71
N SER A 279 -7.24 2.53 9.80
CA SER A 279 -6.96 1.71 8.62
C SER A 279 -6.51 0.30 9.01
N SER A 280 -5.66 0.18 10.03
CA SER A 280 -5.20 -1.12 10.54
C SER A 280 -6.34 -1.92 11.16
N GLN A 281 -7.28 -1.26 11.85
CA GLN A 281 -8.49 -1.93 12.35
C GLN A 281 -9.34 -2.47 11.20
N THR A 282 -9.61 -1.66 10.18
CA THR A 282 -10.36 -2.10 8.99
C THR A 282 -9.68 -3.27 8.29
N VAL A 283 -8.36 -3.22 8.09
CA VAL A 283 -7.61 -4.35 7.47
C VAL A 283 -7.71 -5.60 8.34
N ALA A 284 -7.61 -5.49 9.67
CA ALA A 284 -7.76 -6.64 10.56
C ALA A 284 -9.17 -7.27 10.47
N GLU A 285 -10.22 -6.45 10.49
CA GLU A 285 -11.61 -6.89 10.38
C GLU A 285 -11.89 -7.54 9.01
N SER A 286 -11.52 -6.87 7.91
CA SER A 286 -11.69 -7.42 6.56
C SER A 286 -10.88 -8.69 6.33
N SER A 287 -9.69 -8.80 6.91
CA SER A 287 -8.88 -10.02 6.84
C SER A 287 -9.51 -11.18 7.62
N GLN A 288 -10.10 -10.89 8.78
CA GLN A 288 -10.85 -11.89 9.55
C GLN A 288 -12.06 -12.40 8.76
N GLU A 289 -12.84 -11.50 8.16
CA GLU A 289 -13.98 -11.85 7.31
C GLU A 289 -13.55 -12.67 6.08
N LEU A 290 -12.47 -12.27 5.41
CA LEU A 290 -11.93 -12.98 4.25
C LEU A 290 -11.42 -14.38 4.63
N SER A 291 -10.79 -14.52 5.79
CA SER A 291 -10.36 -15.83 6.33
C SER A 291 -11.56 -16.75 6.56
N GLN A 292 -12.60 -16.26 7.24
CA GLN A 292 -13.82 -17.02 7.48
C GLN A 292 -14.59 -17.37 6.20
N SER A 293 -14.65 -16.43 5.24
CA SER A 293 -15.27 -16.68 3.94
C SER A 293 -14.49 -17.70 3.13
N SER A 294 -13.15 -17.64 3.16
CA SER A 294 -12.30 -18.60 2.47
C SER A 294 -12.43 -20.00 3.07
N LEU A 295 -12.51 -20.13 4.39
CA LEU A 295 -12.76 -21.40 5.06
C LEU A 295 -14.11 -22.01 4.63
N ARG A 296 -15.20 -21.23 4.68
CA ARG A 296 -16.53 -21.68 4.24
C ARG A 296 -16.56 -22.09 2.76
N ASN A 297 -15.85 -21.36 1.92
CA ASN A 297 -15.74 -21.71 0.50
C ASN A 297 -14.93 -23.00 0.30
N ALA A 298 -13.85 -23.21 1.05
CA ALA A 298 -13.09 -24.45 0.99
C ALA A 298 -13.94 -25.66 1.42
N GLU A 299 -14.77 -25.52 2.46
CA GLU A 299 -15.73 -26.56 2.88
C GLU A 299 -16.80 -26.82 1.80
N SER A 300 -17.37 -25.76 1.21
CA SER A 300 -18.37 -25.88 0.14
C SER A 300 -17.81 -26.60 -1.08
N VAL A 301 -16.57 -26.31 -1.46
CA VAL A 301 -15.87 -26.99 -2.55
C VAL A 301 -15.63 -28.46 -2.22
N ALA A 302 -15.28 -28.80 -0.97
CA ALA A 302 -15.13 -30.19 -0.55
C ALA A 302 -16.46 -30.96 -0.64
N MET A 303 -17.58 -30.34 -0.26
CA MET A 303 -18.91 -30.93 -0.44
C MET A 303 -19.26 -31.13 -1.92
N ALA A 304 -18.98 -30.13 -2.76
CA ALA A 304 -19.18 -30.26 -4.20
C ALA A 304 -18.33 -31.39 -4.81
N GLN A 305 -17.13 -31.63 -4.28
CA GLN A 305 -16.28 -32.74 -4.70
C GLN A 305 -16.93 -34.10 -4.41
N CYS A 306 -17.57 -34.26 -3.24
CA CYS A 306 -18.34 -35.48 -2.94
C CYS A 306 -19.55 -35.63 -3.87
N GLU A 307 -20.25 -34.56 -4.22
CA GLU A 307 -21.34 -34.61 -5.22
C GLU A 307 -20.81 -35.02 -6.60
N VAL A 308 -19.64 -34.51 -7.00
CA VAL A 308 -18.99 -34.89 -8.25
C VAL A 308 -18.67 -36.40 -8.29
N GLU A 309 -18.18 -36.98 -7.20
CA GLU A 309 -17.95 -38.43 -7.11
C GLU A 309 -19.25 -39.26 -7.29
N GLN A 310 -20.38 -38.77 -6.74
CA GLN A 310 -21.67 -39.39 -6.96
C GLN A 310 -22.11 -39.29 -8.44
N ILE A 311 -21.87 -38.15 -9.09
CA ILE A 311 -22.14 -38.00 -10.53
C ILE A 311 -21.28 -38.95 -11.36
N VAL A 312 -19.98 -39.13 -11.03
CA VAL A 312 -19.12 -40.12 -11.69
C VAL A 312 -19.75 -41.51 -11.63
N THR A 313 -20.23 -41.91 -10.46
CA THR A 313 -20.87 -43.21 -10.26
C THR A 313 -22.14 -43.34 -11.11
N ALA A 314 -22.98 -42.30 -11.13
CA ALA A 314 -24.19 -42.27 -11.94
C ALA A 314 -23.89 -42.35 -13.45
N VAL A 315 -22.84 -41.67 -13.93
CA VAL A 315 -22.42 -41.70 -15.33
C VAL A 315 -21.86 -43.06 -15.73
N HIS A 316 -21.10 -43.73 -14.85
CA HIS A 316 -20.66 -45.11 -15.09
C HIS A 316 -21.85 -46.07 -15.17
N GLN A 317 -22.81 -45.93 -14.27
CA GLN A 317 -24.02 -46.75 -14.30
C GLN A 317 -24.84 -46.46 -15.56
N MET A 318 -24.95 -45.19 -15.98
CA MET A 318 -25.60 -44.81 -17.23
C MET A 318 -24.91 -45.44 -18.44
N ALA A 319 -23.58 -45.38 -18.52
CA ALA A 319 -22.81 -45.99 -19.61
C ALA A 319 -23.06 -47.51 -19.70
N ALA A 320 -23.08 -48.20 -18.56
CA ALA A 320 -23.42 -49.62 -18.51
C ALA A 320 -24.85 -49.88 -19.02
N THR A 321 -25.84 -49.10 -18.56
CA THR A 321 -27.22 -49.27 -19.02
C THR A 321 -27.42 -48.98 -20.50
N VAL A 322 -26.68 -48.01 -21.06
CA VAL A 322 -26.72 -47.69 -22.48
C VAL A 322 -26.15 -48.85 -23.31
N GLN A 323 -25.07 -49.48 -22.84
CA GLN A 323 -24.50 -50.69 -23.45
C GLN A 323 -25.53 -51.84 -23.45
N ASP A 324 -26.24 -52.04 -22.35
CA ASP A 324 -27.29 -53.05 -22.23
C ASP A 324 -28.47 -52.77 -23.17
N VAL A 325 -28.89 -51.50 -23.31
CA VAL A 325 -29.94 -51.09 -24.26
C VAL A 325 -29.53 -51.38 -25.70
N ALA A 326 -28.29 -51.06 -26.09
CA ALA A 326 -27.76 -51.36 -27.42
C ALA A 326 -27.79 -52.88 -27.69
N ARG A 327 -27.33 -53.68 -26.73
CA ARG A 327 -27.31 -55.15 -26.83
C ARG A 327 -28.72 -55.76 -26.90
N ASN A 328 -29.67 -55.19 -26.14
CA ASN A 328 -31.07 -55.60 -26.18
C ASN A 328 -31.72 -55.26 -27.53
N ALA A 329 -31.42 -54.08 -28.10
CA ALA A 329 -31.89 -53.70 -29.43
C ALA A 329 -31.35 -54.63 -30.52
N GLU A 330 -30.07 -54.99 -30.45
CA GLU A 330 -29.45 -55.95 -31.37
C GLU A 330 -30.08 -57.36 -31.24
N SER A 331 -30.28 -57.83 -30.01
CA SER A 331 -30.95 -59.11 -29.75
C SER A 331 -32.40 -59.11 -30.26
N ALA A 332 -33.12 -58.00 -30.07
CA ALA A 332 -34.47 -57.83 -30.57
C ALA A 332 -34.51 -57.78 -32.12
N ALA A 333 -33.51 -57.18 -32.76
CA ALA A 333 -33.39 -57.17 -34.22
C ALA A 333 -33.13 -58.59 -34.76
N SER A 334 -32.28 -59.38 -34.10
CA SER A 334 -32.06 -60.78 -34.44
C SER A 334 -33.35 -61.60 -34.33
N ALA A 335 -34.08 -61.46 -33.21
CA ALA A 335 -35.36 -62.15 -33.01
C ALA A 335 -36.42 -61.72 -34.04
N ALA A 336 -36.47 -60.44 -34.40
CA ALA A 336 -37.33 -59.94 -35.47
C ALA A 336 -36.95 -60.54 -36.83
N SER A 337 -35.65 -60.65 -37.15
CA SER A 337 -35.19 -61.27 -38.40
C SER A 337 -35.51 -62.77 -38.48
N GLU A 338 -35.45 -63.50 -37.36
CA GLU A 338 -35.87 -64.90 -37.28
C GLU A 338 -37.39 -65.03 -37.49
N ALA A 339 -38.18 -64.15 -36.87
CA ALA A 339 -39.63 -64.11 -37.03
C ALA A 339 -40.02 -63.78 -38.49
N ASP A 340 -39.30 -62.86 -39.15
CA ASP A 340 -39.51 -62.51 -40.56
C ASP A 340 -39.31 -63.73 -41.47
N SER A 341 -38.21 -64.45 -41.28
CA SER A 341 -37.92 -65.69 -42.02
C SER A 341 -38.99 -66.77 -41.81
N ALA A 342 -39.48 -66.92 -40.57
CA ALA A 342 -40.55 -67.86 -40.24
C ALA A 342 -41.89 -67.45 -40.88
N ALA A 343 -42.20 -66.16 -40.91
CA ALA A 343 -43.40 -65.62 -41.54
C ALA A 343 -43.37 -65.77 -43.06
N LEU A 344 -42.25 -65.47 -43.72
CA LEU A 344 -42.05 -65.70 -45.16
C LEU A 344 -42.19 -67.18 -45.53
N CYS A 345 -41.63 -68.08 -44.71
CA CYS A 345 -41.82 -69.52 -44.88
C CYS A 345 -43.31 -69.91 -44.76
N SER A 346 -44.02 -69.36 -43.78
CA SER A 346 -45.45 -69.61 -43.57
C SER A 346 -46.30 -69.09 -44.75
N GLN A 347 -45.95 -67.94 -45.31
CA GLN A 347 -46.61 -67.38 -46.50
C GLN A 347 -46.43 -68.31 -47.72
N GLN A 348 -45.21 -68.83 -47.92
CA GLN A 348 -44.95 -69.80 -48.97
C GLN A 348 -45.78 -71.09 -48.77
N LYS A 349 -45.86 -71.61 -47.54
CA LYS A 349 -46.68 -72.78 -47.22
C LYS A 349 -48.17 -72.57 -47.44
N ALA A 350 -48.69 -71.38 -47.15
CA ALA A 350 -50.08 -71.02 -47.45
C ALA A 350 -50.33 -71.04 -48.96
N LYS A 351 -49.41 -70.47 -49.75
CA LYS A 351 -49.48 -70.50 -51.22
C LYS A 351 -49.44 -71.92 -51.80
N ASP A 352 -48.56 -72.77 -51.26
CA ASP A 352 -48.49 -74.18 -51.64
C ASP A 352 -49.80 -74.92 -51.32
N ALA A 353 -50.40 -74.65 -50.15
CA ALA A 353 -51.68 -75.23 -49.75
C ALA A 353 -52.85 -74.79 -50.65
N VAL A 354 -52.89 -73.51 -51.07
CA VAL A 354 -53.89 -73.04 -52.06
C VAL A 354 -53.77 -73.82 -53.37
N ASN A 355 -52.56 -74.02 -53.88
CA ASN A 355 -52.34 -74.79 -55.11
C ASN A 355 -52.81 -76.24 -54.97
N MET A 356 -52.45 -76.89 -53.86
CA MET A 356 -52.80 -78.30 -53.59
C MET A 356 -54.32 -78.50 -53.41
N ILE A 357 -55.02 -77.54 -52.80
CA ILE A 357 -56.48 -77.56 -52.72
C ILE A 357 -57.11 -77.30 -54.11
N GLY A 358 -56.47 -76.48 -54.95
CA GLY A 358 -56.86 -76.29 -56.35
C GLY A 358 -56.83 -77.59 -57.14
N GLU A 359 -55.73 -78.33 -57.06
CA GLU A 359 -55.59 -79.66 -57.70
C GLU A 359 -56.62 -80.67 -57.17
N LEU A 360 -56.92 -80.62 -55.87
CA LEU A 360 -57.98 -81.44 -55.26
C LEU A 360 -59.36 -81.08 -55.84
N ALA A 361 -59.66 -79.79 -56.00
CA ALA A 361 -60.91 -79.33 -56.58
C ALA A 361 -61.08 -79.80 -58.04
N ASP A 362 -60.01 -79.77 -58.83
CA ASP A 362 -60.00 -80.31 -60.20
C ASP A 362 -60.24 -81.82 -60.22
N THR A 363 -59.61 -82.56 -59.30
CA THR A 363 -59.80 -84.02 -59.17
C THR A 363 -61.24 -84.38 -58.78
N ILE A 364 -61.85 -83.59 -57.88
CA ILE A 364 -63.26 -83.75 -57.49
C ILE A 364 -64.17 -83.47 -58.70
N GLU A 365 -63.89 -82.45 -59.50
CA GLU A 365 -64.68 -82.12 -60.70
C GLU A 365 -64.61 -83.26 -61.73
N GLN A 366 -63.42 -83.79 -61.99
CA GLN A 366 -63.23 -84.95 -62.88
C GLN A 366 -64.01 -86.18 -62.38
N SER A 367 -63.98 -86.44 -61.08
CA SER A 367 -64.70 -87.56 -60.48
C SER A 367 -66.22 -87.37 -60.59
N ASN A 368 -66.70 -86.13 -60.44
CA ASN A 368 -68.12 -85.81 -60.59
C ASN A 368 -68.59 -85.99 -62.05
N MET A 369 -67.77 -85.63 -63.03
CA MET A 369 -68.02 -85.93 -64.44
C MET A 369 -68.08 -87.44 -64.71
N ALA A 370 -67.19 -88.22 -64.10
CA ALA A 370 -67.19 -89.68 -64.23
C ALA A 370 -68.46 -90.31 -63.65
N MET A 371 -68.95 -89.82 -62.50
CA MET A 371 -70.24 -90.24 -61.92
C MET A 371 -71.42 -89.88 -62.81
N GLY A 372 -71.42 -88.69 -63.43
CA GLY A 372 -72.42 -88.29 -64.42
C GLY A 372 -72.45 -89.23 -65.64
N ARG A 373 -71.27 -89.65 -66.12
CA ARG A 373 -71.17 -90.67 -67.19
C ARG A 373 -71.71 -92.03 -66.73
N LEU A 374 -71.37 -92.49 -65.53
CA LEU A 374 -71.88 -93.75 -64.97
C LEU A 374 -73.41 -93.74 -64.86
N LYS A 375 -73.99 -92.63 -64.40
CA LYS A 375 -75.45 -92.44 -64.34
C LYS A 375 -76.11 -92.54 -65.71
N ASN A 376 -75.52 -91.94 -66.73
CA ASN A 376 -76.02 -92.03 -68.11
C ASN A 376 -75.92 -93.45 -68.67
N GLU A 377 -74.78 -94.13 -68.50
CA GLU A 377 -74.59 -95.50 -69.01
C GLU A 377 -75.51 -96.51 -68.31
N THR A 378 -75.68 -96.39 -66.99
CA THR A 378 -76.63 -97.23 -66.25
C THR A 378 -78.08 -96.96 -66.66
N GLY A 379 -78.43 -95.71 -66.99
CA GLY A 379 -79.72 -95.36 -67.59
C GLY A 379 -79.95 -96.02 -68.95
N ASN A 380 -78.94 -96.03 -69.83
CA ASN A 380 -79.00 -96.72 -71.11
C ASN A 380 -79.23 -98.24 -70.94
N ILE A 381 -78.52 -98.86 -69.98
CA ILE A 381 -78.72 -100.28 -69.63
C ILE A 381 -80.15 -100.52 -69.14
N GLY A 382 -80.70 -99.64 -68.30
CA GLY A 382 -82.09 -99.69 -67.87
C GLY A 382 -83.08 -99.74 -69.04
N GLY A 383 -82.88 -98.89 -70.05
CA GLY A 383 -83.71 -98.92 -71.27
C GLY A 383 -83.57 -100.21 -72.08
N VAL A 384 -82.38 -100.81 -72.15
CA VAL A 384 -82.17 -102.11 -72.81
C VAL A 384 -82.87 -103.24 -72.03
N LEU A 385 -82.82 -103.22 -70.69
CA LEU A 385 -83.49 -104.20 -69.84
C LEU A 385 -85.02 -104.14 -70.00
N GLU A 386 -85.60 -102.94 -70.14
CA GLU A 386 -87.03 -102.78 -70.40
C GLU A 386 -87.46 -103.46 -71.71
N VAL A 387 -86.65 -103.34 -72.76
CA VAL A 387 -86.86 -104.06 -74.03
C VAL A 387 -86.75 -105.58 -73.84
N ILE A 388 -85.73 -106.06 -73.12
CA ILE A 388 -85.55 -107.50 -72.84
C ILE A 388 -86.74 -108.06 -72.05
N LYS A 389 -87.21 -107.32 -71.05
CA LYS A 389 -88.38 -107.67 -70.24
C LYS A 389 -89.64 -107.74 -71.10
N SER A 390 -89.84 -106.76 -71.98
CA SER A 390 -90.94 -106.76 -72.96
C SER A 390 -90.87 -107.97 -73.91
N VAL A 391 -89.67 -108.31 -74.41
CA VAL A 391 -89.47 -109.50 -75.25
C VAL A 391 -89.72 -110.78 -74.46
N ALA A 392 -89.28 -110.87 -73.21
CA ALA A 392 -89.53 -112.02 -72.34
C ALA A 392 -91.03 -112.18 -72.02
N ASP A 393 -91.75 -111.08 -71.77
CA ASP A 393 -93.21 -111.05 -71.61
C ASP A 393 -93.92 -111.55 -72.87
N GLN A 394 -93.55 -111.02 -74.03
CA GLN A 394 -94.09 -111.46 -75.31
C GLN A 394 -93.80 -112.95 -75.57
N THR A 395 -92.59 -113.40 -75.25
CA THR A 395 -92.17 -114.81 -75.40
C THR A 395 -92.94 -115.72 -74.46
N ASN A 396 -93.16 -115.31 -73.20
CA ASN A 396 -93.98 -116.04 -72.24
C ASN A 396 -95.45 -116.16 -72.69
N LEU A 397 -96.00 -115.10 -73.28
CA LEU A 397 -97.36 -115.06 -73.81
C LEU A 397 -97.51 -115.91 -75.09
N LEU A 398 -96.53 -115.85 -76.00
CA LEU A 398 -96.45 -116.72 -77.17
C LEU A 398 -96.32 -118.20 -76.79
N ALA A 399 -95.47 -118.50 -75.81
CA ALA A 399 -95.27 -119.85 -75.29
C ALA A 399 -96.53 -120.39 -74.59
N LEU A 400 -97.25 -119.56 -73.85
CA LEU A 400 -98.54 -119.91 -73.26
C LEU A 400 -99.57 -120.25 -74.35
N ASN A 401 -99.68 -119.44 -75.39
CA ASN A 401 -100.58 -119.70 -76.52
C ASN A 401 -100.20 -121.01 -77.24
N ALA A 402 -98.90 -121.27 -77.42
CA ALA A 402 -98.41 -122.52 -78.02
C ALA A 402 -98.70 -123.75 -77.13
N ALA A 403 -98.55 -123.63 -75.81
CA ALA A 403 -98.89 -124.70 -74.86
C ALA A 403 -100.39 -125.01 -74.85
N ILE A 404 -101.24 -123.97 -74.94
CA ILE A 404 -102.70 -124.12 -75.07
C ILE A 404 -103.05 -124.87 -76.35
N GLU A 405 -102.46 -124.48 -77.50
CA GLU A 405 -102.77 -125.12 -78.78
C GLU A 405 -102.19 -126.54 -78.88
N ALA A 406 -101.04 -126.80 -78.25
CA ALA A 406 -100.47 -128.14 -78.11
C ALA A 406 -101.35 -129.06 -77.24
N ALA A 407 -101.93 -128.55 -76.15
CA ALA A 407 -102.91 -129.28 -75.35
C ALA A 407 -104.21 -129.57 -76.14
N ARG A 408 -104.60 -128.66 -77.04
CA ARG A 408 -105.75 -128.80 -77.94
C ARG A 408 -105.58 -129.89 -79.00
N ALA A 409 -104.33 -130.16 -79.42
CA ALA A 409 -103.98 -131.20 -80.40
C ALA A 409 -103.84 -132.62 -79.82
N GLY A 410 -104.04 -132.82 -78.51
CA GLY A 410 -104.02 -134.14 -77.87
C GLY A 410 -102.67 -134.88 -77.97
N GLU A 411 -102.68 -136.20 -78.23
CA GLU A 411 -101.48 -137.05 -78.34
C GLU A 411 -100.47 -136.55 -79.40
N ALA A 412 -100.92 -135.92 -80.50
CA ALA A 412 -100.06 -135.40 -81.56
C ALA A 412 -99.28 -134.13 -81.14
N GLY A 413 -99.78 -133.38 -80.16
CA GLY A 413 -99.18 -132.12 -79.68
C GLY A 413 -98.17 -132.29 -78.54
N ARG A 414 -97.96 -133.51 -78.04
CA ARG A 414 -97.21 -133.76 -76.80
C ARG A 414 -95.75 -133.28 -76.85
N GLY A 415 -95.07 -133.44 -77.99
CA GLY A 415 -93.72 -132.92 -78.20
C GLY A 415 -93.65 -131.40 -78.24
N PHE A 416 -94.67 -130.75 -78.84
CA PHE A 416 -94.79 -129.28 -78.88
C PHE A 416 -95.14 -128.68 -77.52
N ALA A 417 -95.95 -129.37 -76.71
CA ALA A 417 -96.29 -128.94 -75.36
C ALA A 417 -95.04 -128.85 -74.46
N VAL A 418 -94.15 -129.86 -74.52
CA VAL A 418 -92.88 -129.85 -73.76
C VAL A 418 -91.99 -128.70 -74.19
N VAL A 419 -91.88 -128.43 -75.50
CA VAL A 419 -91.08 -127.29 -75.99
C VAL A 419 -91.71 -125.95 -75.58
N ALA A 420 -93.04 -125.83 -75.63
CA ALA A 420 -93.74 -124.61 -75.21
C ALA A 420 -93.58 -124.34 -73.70
N ASP A 421 -93.66 -125.36 -72.85
CA ASP A 421 -93.40 -125.23 -71.41
C ASP A 421 -91.93 -124.89 -71.11
N GLU A 422 -90.97 -125.43 -71.86
CA GLU A 422 -89.56 -125.08 -71.71
C GLU A 422 -89.27 -123.63 -72.15
N VAL A 423 -89.87 -123.17 -73.26
CA VAL A 423 -89.78 -121.76 -73.72
C VAL A 423 -90.44 -120.82 -72.70
N ARG A 424 -91.59 -121.22 -72.13
CA ARG A 424 -92.27 -120.45 -71.09
C ARG A 424 -91.42 -120.34 -69.82
N SER A 425 -90.85 -121.46 -69.36
CA SER A 425 -89.93 -121.51 -68.23
C SER A 425 -88.70 -120.61 -68.47
N LEU A 426 -88.12 -120.67 -69.68
CA LEU A 426 -87.00 -119.82 -70.08
C LEU A 426 -87.39 -118.33 -70.07
N ALA A 427 -88.56 -117.98 -70.60
CA ALA A 427 -89.06 -116.61 -70.59
C ALA A 427 -89.28 -116.08 -69.16
N GLN A 428 -89.86 -116.88 -68.26
CA GLN A 428 -90.00 -116.53 -66.84
C GLN A 428 -88.65 -116.39 -66.13
N ARG A 429 -87.67 -117.26 -66.42
CA ARG A 429 -86.31 -117.14 -65.90
C ARG A 429 -85.61 -115.88 -66.41
N THR A 430 -85.76 -115.56 -67.69
CA THR A 430 -85.23 -114.31 -68.29
C THR A 430 -85.85 -113.10 -67.61
N GLN A 431 -87.17 -113.09 -67.42
CA GLN A 431 -87.86 -111.97 -66.78
C GLN A 431 -87.43 -111.78 -65.32
N LYS A 432 -87.27 -112.86 -64.57
CA LYS A 432 -86.73 -112.82 -63.19
C LYS A 432 -85.31 -112.26 -63.16
N ALA A 433 -84.42 -112.76 -64.02
CA ALA A 433 -83.05 -112.26 -64.12
C ALA A 433 -83.00 -110.79 -64.55
N THR A 434 -83.86 -110.37 -65.48
CA THR A 434 -83.96 -108.97 -65.93
C THR A 434 -84.42 -108.06 -64.78
N SER A 435 -85.37 -108.50 -63.95
CA SER A 435 -85.82 -107.78 -62.76
C SER A 435 -84.75 -107.69 -61.66
N GLU A 436 -83.94 -108.74 -61.49
CA GLU A 436 -82.78 -108.72 -60.58
C GLU A 436 -81.72 -107.71 -61.05
N ILE A 437 -81.44 -107.66 -62.37
CA ILE A 437 -80.51 -106.69 -62.95
C ILE A 437 -81.09 -105.26 -62.88
N GLU A 438 -82.40 -105.05 -63.12
CA GLU A 438 -83.06 -103.76 -62.91
C GLU A 438 -82.82 -103.24 -61.47
N GLY A 439 -82.94 -104.11 -60.46
CA GLY A 439 -82.64 -103.77 -59.07
C GLY A 439 -81.17 -103.38 -58.84
N LEU A 440 -80.22 -104.09 -59.47
CA LEU A 440 -78.80 -103.75 -59.41
C LEU A 440 -78.50 -102.41 -60.10
N ILE A 441 -79.13 -102.13 -61.25
CA ILE A 441 -78.98 -100.86 -61.98
C ILE A 441 -79.56 -99.69 -61.17
N ALA A 442 -80.73 -99.86 -60.56
CA ALA A 442 -81.32 -98.86 -59.67
C ALA A 442 -80.40 -98.58 -58.46
N SER A 443 -79.80 -99.62 -57.89
CA SER A 443 -78.80 -99.49 -56.82
C SER A 443 -77.57 -98.72 -57.28
N LEU A 444 -77.02 -99.05 -58.47
CA LEU A 444 -75.87 -98.33 -59.04
C LEU A 444 -76.17 -96.86 -59.32
N GLN A 445 -77.37 -96.53 -59.80
CA GLN A 445 -77.82 -95.15 -60.01
C GLN A 445 -77.89 -94.39 -58.68
N ASN A 446 -78.46 -95.00 -57.64
CA ASN A 446 -78.51 -94.39 -56.31
C ASN A 446 -77.10 -94.15 -55.74
N ILE A 447 -76.19 -95.12 -55.86
CA ILE A 447 -74.79 -94.98 -55.42
C ILE A 447 -74.08 -93.86 -56.20
N ALA A 448 -74.31 -93.76 -57.52
CA ALA A 448 -73.74 -92.70 -58.35
C ALA A 448 -74.25 -91.31 -57.94
N ASP A 449 -75.54 -91.17 -57.64
CA ASP A 449 -76.14 -89.92 -57.16
C ASP A 449 -75.63 -89.53 -55.76
N GLU A 450 -75.58 -90.49 -54.83
CA GLU A 450 -75.03 -90.27 -53.49
C GLU A 450 -73.56 -89.83 -53.56
N THR A 451 -72.76 -90.52 -54.39
CA THR A 451 -71.34 -90.17 -54.61
C THR A 451 -71.19 -88.78 -55.23
N SER A 452 -72.03 -88.41 -56.20
CA SER A 452 -72.04 -87.07 -56.80
C SER A 452 -72.38 -85.98 -55.77
N GLN A 453 -73.35 -86.22 -54.87
CA GLN A 453 -73.65 -85.29 -53.78
C GLN A 453 -72.46 -85.14 -52.81
N HIS A 454 -71.76 -86.22 -52.47
CA HIS A 454 -70.54 -86.16 -51.66
C HIS A 454 -69.43 -85.35 -52.36
N MET A 455 -69.26 -85.55 -53.67
CA MET A 455 -68.31 -84.77 -54.48
C MET A 455 -68.66 -83.27 -54.50
N GLN A 456 -69.94 -82.90 -54.65
CA GLN A 456 -70.37 -81.50 -54.55
C GLN A 456 -70.09 -80.89 -53.17
N ARG A 457 -70.32 -81.64 -52.08
CA ARG A 457 -69.95 -81.18 -50.72
C ARG A 457 -68.44 -81.00 -50.59
N CYS A 458 -67.63 -81.95 -51.09
CA CYS A 458 -66.17 -81.83 -51.10
C CYS A 458 -65.70 -80.61 -51.91
N LYS A 459 -66.32 -80.31 -53.07
CA LYS A 459 -66.02 -79.12 -53.86
C LYS A 459 -66.29 -77.83 -53.07
N ARG A 460 -67.45 -77.74 -52.40
CA ARG A 460 -67.79 -76.58 -51.56
C ARG A 460 -66.83 -76.43 -50.37
N SER A 461 -66.50 -77.54 -49.71
CA SER A 461 -65.53 -77.55 -48.60
C SER A 461 -64.14 -77.12 -49.07
N SER A 462 -63.70 -77.58 -50.25
CA SER A 462 -62.40 -77.19 -50.82
C SER A 462 -62.36 -75.69 -51.12
N ALA A 463 -63.43 -75.11 -51.69
CA ALA A 463 -63.52 -73.67 -51.92
C ALA A 463 -63.46 -72.87 -50.60
N GLN A 464 -64.12 -73.35 -49.54
CA GLN A 464 -64.05 -72.74 -48.22
C GLN A 464 -62.64 -72.85 -47.61
N SER A 465 -61.95 -73.98 -47.80
CA SER A 465 -60.55 -74.15 -47.40
C SER A 465 -59.62 -73.19 -48.13
N VAL A 466 -59.80 -72.96 -49.43
CA VAL A 466 -59.03 -71.93 -50.17
C VAL A 466 -59.23 -70.55 -49.57
N SER A 467 -60.47 -70.15 -49.29
CA SER A 467 -60.76 -68.86 -48.64
C SER A 467 -60.06 -68.73 -47.29
N GLY A 468 -60.16 -69.75 -46.44
CA GLY A 468 -59.52 -69.73 -45.11
C GLY A 468 -58.00 -69.69 -45.16
N VAL A 469 -57.37 -70.39 -46.11
CA VAL A 469 -55.91 -70.32 -46.31
C VAL A 469 -55.49 -68.96 -46.86
N SER A 470 -56.29 -68.35 -47.75
CA SER A 470 -56.02 -66.99 -48.27
C SER A 470 -56.06 -65.95 -47.15
N GLU A 471 -57.09 -65.96 -46.30
CA GLU A 471 -57.20 -65.06 -45.14
C GLU A 471 -56.02 -65.25 -44.16
N ALA A 472 -55.59 -66.49 -43.93
CA ALA A 472 -54.39 -66.78 -43.14
C ALA A 472 -53.12 -66.21 -43.79
N GLY A 473 -53.00 -66.30 -45.13
CA GLY A 473 -51.91 -65.70 -45.89
C GLY A 473 -51.84 -64.18 -45.76
N ASP A 474 -52.98 -63.49 -45.80
CA ASP A 474 -53.07 -62.04 -45.63
C ASP A 474 -52.70 -61.61 -44.20
N ALA A 475 -53.13 -62.38 -43.19
CA ALA A 475 -52.73 -62.16 -41.81
C ALA A 475 -51.21 -62.31 -41.62
N VAL A 476 -50.59 -63.32 -42.25
CA VAL A 476 -49.13 -63.50 -42.25
C VAL A 476 -48.43 -62.34 -42.95
N SER A 477 -48.96 -61.83 -44.07
CA SER A 477 -48.40 -60.65 -44.75
C SER A 477 -48.42 -59.40 -43.87
N THR A 478 -49.47 -59.25 -43.05
CA THR A 478 -49.56 -58.16 -42.07
C THR A 478 -48.50 -58.31 -40.98
N ILE A 479 -48.26 -59.53 -40.50
CA ILE A 479 -47.21 -59.83 -39.52
C ILE A 479 -45.82 -59.48 -40.07
N VAL A 480 -45.52 -59.84 -41.32
CA VAL A 480 -44.24 -59.47 -41.99
C VAL A 480 -44.01 -57.95 -41.94
N SER A 481 -45.01 -57.15 -42.33
CA SER A 481 -44.89 -55.69 -42.30
C SER A 481 -44.69 -55.13 -40.88
N MET A 482 -45.33 -55.73 -39.86
CA MET A 482 -45.10 -55.35 -38.46
C MET A 482 -43.67 -55.67 -38.01
N ILE A 483 -43.13 -56.82 -38.43
CA ILE A 483 -41.76 -57.25 -38.11
C ILE A 483 -40.73 -56.31 -38.76
N GLU A 484 -40.91 -55.92 -40.02
CA GLU A 484 -40.05 -54.92 -40.68
C GLU A 484 -40.02 -53.60 -39.89
N ARG A 485 -41.18 -53.16 -39.39
CA ARG A 485 -41.27 -51.95 -38.55
C ARG A 485 -40.53 -52.09 -37.22
N ILE A 486 -40.62 -53.27 -36.58
CA ILE A 486 -39.89 -53.58 -35.34
C ILE A 486 -38.38 -53.55 -35.60
N ASN A 487 -37.93 -54.11 -36.73
CA ASN A 487 -36.51 -54.08 -37.11
C ASN A 487 -36.00 -52.65 -37.32
N GLY A 488 -36.79 -51.81 -38.00
CA GLY A 488 -36.49 -50.39 -38.14
C GLY A 488 -36.40 -49.65 -36.80
N MET A 489 -37.30 -49.95 -35.85
CA MET A 489 -37.25 -49.38 -34.50
C MET A 489 -35.99 -49.84 -33.74
N ASN A 490 -35.61 -51.12 -33.83
CA ASN A 490 -34.42 -51.63 -33.15
C ASN A 490 -33.14 -50.97 -33.68
N HIS A 491 -33.03 -50.73 -34.99
CA HIS A 491 -31.91 -49.95 -35.54
C HIS A 491 -31.85 -48.52 -35.01
N GLN A 492 -33.00 -47.85 -34.88
CA GLN A 492 -33.05 -46.51 -34.29
C GLN A 492 -32.65 -46.50 -32.82
N ILE A 493 -33.08 -47.51 -32.04
CA ILE A 493 -32.70 -47.65 -30.63
C ILE A 493 -31.19 -47.90 -30.50
N ALA A 494 -30.62 -48.76 -31.33
CA ALA A 494 -29.18 -49.02 -31.33
C ALA A 494 -28.37 -47.75 -31.66
N ALA A 495 -28.77 -47.00 -32.70
CA ALA A 495 -28.13 -45.73 -33.04
C ALA A 495 -28.24 -44.67 -31.91
N ALA A 496 -29.42 -44.58 -31.27
CA ALA A 496 -29.61 -43.68 -30.14
C ALA A 496 -28.75 -44.08 -28.93
N ALA A 497 -28.58 -45.38 -28.68
CA ALA A 497 -27.72 -45.88 -27.63
C ALA A 497 -26.24 -45.56 -27.90
N GLU A 498 -25.75 -45.71 -29.14
CA GLU A 498 -24.38 -45.28 -29.50
C GLU A 498 -24.16 -43.77 -29.28
N GLN A 499 -25.14 -42.94 -29.64
CA GLN A 499 -25.08 -41.50 -29.37
C GLN A 499 -25.06 -41.21 -27.86
N GLN A 500 -25.89 -41.89 -27.08
CA GLN A 500 -25.89 -41.73 -25.62
C GLN A 500 -24.57 -42.18 -24.98
N SER A 501 -23.93 -43.22 -25.53
CA SER A 501 -22.61 -43.68 -25.06
C SER A 501 -21.54 -42.61 -25.28
N THR A 502 -21.56 -41.96 -26.45
CA THR A 502 -20.67 -40.83 -26.75
C THR A 502 -20.89 -39.66 -25.79
N VAL A 503 -22.15 -39.33 -25.50
CA VAL A 503 -22.51 -38.26 -24.55
C VAL A 503 -22.06 -38.63 -23.13
N ALA A 504 -22.24 -39.87 -22.70
CA ALA A 504 -21.77 -40.35 -21.40
C ALA A 504 -20.25 -40.19 -21.24
N GLU A 505 -19.48 -40.52 -22.28
CA GLU A 505 -18.02 -40.35 -22.28
C GLU A 505 -17.60 -38.87 -22.27
N GLN A 506 -18.34 -37.99 -22.96
CA GLN A 506 -18.12 -36.55 -22.89
C GLN A 506 -18.41 -35.99 -21.49
N ILE A 507 -19.50 -36.43 -20.85
CA ILE A 507 -19.84 -36.06 -19.48
C ILE A 507 -18.74 -36.55 -18.52
N SER A 508 -18.29 -37.80 -18.67
CA SER A 508 -17.20 -38.37 -17.86
C SER A 508 -15.92 -37.52 -17.95
N ARG A 509 -15.51 -37.14 -19.17
CA ARG A 509 -14.37 -36.21 -19.36
C ARG A 509 -14.59 -34.85 -18.72
N GLY A 510 -15.80 -34.27 -18.88
CA GLY A 510 -16.14 -32.99 -18.27
C GLY A 510 -16.08 -33.02 -16.74
N ILE A 511 -16.49 -34.14 -16.13
CA ILE A 511 -16.42 -34.35 -14.69
C ILE A 511 -14.98 -34.35 -14.17
N VAL A 512 -14.03 -34.96 -14.89
CA VAL A 512 -12.61 -34.93 -14.51
C VAL A 512 -12.11 -33.48 -14.43
N THR A 513 -12.43 -32.65 -15.43
CA THR A 513 -12.07 -31.23 -15.43
C THR A 513 -12.72 -30.46 -14.29
N VAL A 514 -13.99 -30.74 -13.97
CA VAL A 514 -14.68 -30.12 -12.81
C VAL A 514 -14.01 -30.52 -11.50
N SER A 515 -13.61 -31.79 -11.36
CA SER A 515 -12.92 -32.29 -10.17
C SER A 515 -11.55 -31.62 -9.97
N GLU A 516 -10.73 -31.51 -11.02
CA GLU A 516 -9.46 -30.78 -10.97
C GLU A 516 -9.66 -29.30 -10.62
N SER A 517 -10.67 -28.64 -11.21
CA SER A 517 -11.00 -27.26 -10.90
C SER A 517 -11.47 -27.07 -9.45
N ALA A 518 -12.21 -28.03 -8.89
CA ALA A 518 -12.62 -28.04 -7.50
C ALA A 518 -11.39 -28.17 -6.57
N GLU A 519 -10.48 -29.10 -6.86
CA GLU A 519 -9.25 -29.27 -6.08
C GLU A 519 -8.39 -27.99 -6.09
N GLN A 520 -8.21 -27.37 -7.26
CA GLN A 520 -7.51 -26.10 -7.39
C GLN A 520 -8.19 -24.98 -6.61
N SER A 521 -9.52 -24.91 -6.64
CA SER A 521 -10.30 -23.91 -5.90
C SER A 521 -10.16 -24.10 -4.38
N ALA A 522 -10.22 -25.35 -3.89
CA ALA A 522 -10.02 -25.66 -2.48
C ALA A 522 -8.61 -25.24 -2.02
N ALA A 523 -7.58 -25.51 -2.83
CA ALA A 523 -6.21 -25.08 -2.54
C ALA A 523 -6.09 -23.54 -2.51
N ALA A 524 -6.71 -22.84 -3.46
CA ALA A 524 -6.72 -21.38 -3.52
C ALA A 524 -7.39 -20.76 -2.30
N PHE A 525 -8.56 -21.27 -1.89
CA PHE A 525 -9.25 -20.80 -0.68
C PHE A 525 -8.43 -21.05 0.60
N ARG A 526 -7.76 -22.21 0.73
CA ARG A 526 -6.83 -22.45 1.85
C ARG A 526 -5.62 -21.51 1.84
N SER A 527 -5.15 -21.07 0.66
CA SER A 527 -4.09 -20.04 0.57
C SER A 527 -4.61 -18.67 1.00
N ALA A 528 -5.76 -18.26 0.47
CA ALA A 528 -6.41 -16.99 0.82
C ALA A 528 -6.69 -16.89 2.32
N GLN A 529 -7.11 -17.99 2.96
CA GLN A 529 -7.26 -18.07 4.41
C GLN A 529 -5.95 -17.75 5.15
N ARG A 530 -4.86 -18.44 4.79
CA ARG A 530 -3.54 -18.25 5.43
C ARG A 530 -2.99 -16.84 5.22
N GLU A 531 -3.14 -16.29 4.02
CA GLU A 531 -2.73 -14.92 3.70
C GLU A 531 -3.53 -13.89 4.49
N SER A 532 -4.83 -14.11 4.63
CA SER A 532 -5.71 -13.25 5.44
C SER A 532 -5.34 -13.30 6.92
N GLU A 533 -5.05 -14.48 7.48
CA GLU A 533 -4.50 -14.59 8.85
C GLU A 533 -3.14 -13.88 8.98
N GLY A 534 -2.33 -13.86 7.93
CA GLY A 534 -1.12 -13.05 7.84
C GLY A 534 -1.39 -11.56 7.93
N LEU A 535 -2.31 -11.04 7.10
CA LEU A 535 -2.71 -9.62 7.09
C LEU A 535 -3.31 -9.17 8.42
N ALA A 536 -4.14 -10.02 9.05
CA ALA A 536 -4.69 -9.75 10.37
C ALA A 536 -3.57 -9.59 11.41
N ARG A 537 -2.57 -10.49 11.42
CA ARG A 537 -1.40 -10.38 12.29
C ARG A 537 -0.59 -9.11 12.03
N THR A 538 -0.29 -8.81 10.77
CA THR A 538 0.44 -7.58 10.42
C THR A 538 -0.30 -6.33 10.86
N SER A 539 -1.63 -6.32 10.76
CA SER A 539 -2.46 -5.21 11.23
C SER A 539 -2.42 -5.04 12.74
N VAL A 540 -2.41 -6.14 13.50
CA VAL A 540 -2.20 -6.12 14.96
C VAL A 540 -0.82 -5.56 15.30
N THR A 541 0.25 -6.05 14.66
CA THR A 541 1.61 -5.54 14.88
C THR A 541 1.74 -4.05 14.53
N LEU A 542 1.07 -3.59 13.47
CA LEU A 542 1.05 -2.17 13.10
C LEU A 542 0.38 -1.34 14.20
N ARG A 543 -0.75 -1.81 14.76
CA ARG A 543 -1.41 -1.16 15.90
C ARG A 543 -0.54 -1.14 17.15
N GLU A 544 0.20 -2.21 17.44
CA GLU A 544 1.15 -2.26 18.56
C GLU A 544 2.32 -1.28 18.39
N ASN A 545 2.80 -1.08 17.16
CA ASN A 545 3.83 -0.08 16.90
C ASN A 545 3.31 1.36 17.07
N ILE A 546 2.06 1.58 16.68
CA ILE A 546 1.39 2.89 16.75
C ILE A 546 0.94 3.22 18.18
N SER A 547 0.61 2.22 19.01
CA SER A 547 0.22 2.43 20.40
C SER A 547 1.34 3.02 21.28
N ARG A 548 2.59 3.02 20.79
CA ARG A 548 3.70 3.76 21.39
C ARG A 548 3.49 5.28 21.34
N PHE A 549 2.71 5.78 20.38
CA PHE A 549 2.34 7.18 20.31
C PHE A 549 1.13 7.45 21.20
N GLN A 550 1.28 8.38 22.15
CA GLN A 550 0.23 8.80 23.07
C GLN A 550 -0.59 9.92 22.41
N LEU A 551 -1.86 9.64 22.13
CA LEU A 551 -2.77 10.54 21.41
C LEU A 551 -3.58 11.48 22.29
#